data_AF-F2VRE3-F1
#
_entry.id   AF-F2VRE3-F1
#
_cell.length_a   1.000
_cell.length_b   1.000
_cell.length_c   1.000
_cell.angle_alpha   90.00
_cell.angle_beta   90.00
_cell.angle_gamma   90.00
#
_symmetry.space_group_name_H-M   'P 1'
#
loop_
_entity.id
_entity.type
_entity.pdbx_description
1 polymer ?
#
loop_
_entity_poly.entity_id
_entity_poly.type
_entity_poly.pdbx_seq_one_letter_code
_entity_poly.pdbx_strand_id
1 'polypeptide(L)'
;AVFVRDPMERLVSAFRDKFEHPNSYYHPVFGKAIIKKYRPNACEEALNNGSGVRFKEFVHYLLDSHRPVGMDIHWEKVSKLCYPCLINYDFVGKFETLEEDANYFLQLIGAPK
;
A
#
# COMPACT_ATOMS: atom_id res chain seq x y z
N ALA A 1 3.30 -17.95 10.28
CA ALA A 1 4.31 -16.93 9.89
C ALA A 1 3.64 -15.71 9.27
N VAL A 2 4.27 -14.55 9.35
CA VAL A 2 3.91 -13.32 8.63
C VAL A 2 5.18 -12.65 8.10
N PHE A 3 5.11 -12.02 6.93
CA PHE A 3 6.18 -11.18 6.40
C PHE A 3 5.71 -9.73 6.37
N VAL A 4 6.52 -8.84 6.92
CA VAL A 4 6.22 -7.40 7.03
C VAL A 4 7.29 -6.59 6.31
N ARG A 5 6.95 -5.35 5.95
CA ARG A 5 7.85 -4.38 5.33
C ARG A 5 7.78 -3.07 6.06
N ASP A 6 8.86 -2.30 6.03
CA ASP A 6 8.89 -0.93 6.51
C ASP A 6 7.66 -0.15 5.99
N PRO A 7 6.90 0.51 6.88
CA PRO A 7 5.68 1.18 6.49
C PRO A 7 5.88 2.25 5.41
N MET A 8 7.00 3.00 5.44
CA MET A 8 7.24 4.08 4.49
C MET A 8 7.62 3.52 3.11
N GLU A 9 8.49 2.50 3.07
CA GLU A 9 8.78 1.82 1.82
C GLU A 9 7.53 1.21 1.19
N ARG A 10 6.67 0.61 2.00
CA ARG A 10 5.42 0.01 1.52
C ARG A 10 4.49 1.06 0.90
N LEU A 11 4.37 2.24 1.51
CA LEU A 11 3.55 3.33 0.98
C LEU A 11 4.10 3.88 -0.34
N VAL A 12 5.42 4.07 -0.45
CA VAL A 12 6.05 4.51 -1.69
C VAL A 12 5.86 3.45 -2.79
N SER A 13 6.11 2.18 -2.47
CA SER A 13 5.90 1.06 -3.39
C SER A 13 4.46 1.00 -3.90
N ALA A 14 3.48 1.15 -3.01
CA ALA A 14 2.06 1.18 -3.39
C ALA A 14 1.74 2.37 -4.30
N PHE A 15 2.26 3.57 -4.01
CA PHE A 15 2.04 4.73 -4.86
C PHE A 15 2.59 4.52 -6.28
N ARG A 16 3.84 4.06 -6.40
CA ARG A 16 4.48 3.83 -7.70
C ARG A 16 3.73 2.80 -8.54
N ASP A 17 3.35 1.69 -7.90
CA ASP A 17 2.64 0.60 -8.57
C ASP A 17 1.21 1.00 -9.00
N LYS A 18 0.50 1.79 -8.17
CA LYS A 18 -0.92 2.09 -8.41
C LYS A 18 -1.18 3.40 -9.16
N PHE A 19 -0.25 4.35 -9.16
CA PHE A 19 -0.51 5.72 -9.66
C PHE A 19 0.54 6.32 -10.61
N GLU A 20 1.76 5.78 -10.71
CA GLU A 20 2.76 6.33 -11.65
C GLU A 20 2.54 5.85 -13.09
N HIS A 21 1.88 4.71 -13.28
CA HIS A 21 1.64 4.10 -14.58
C HIS A 21 0.13 3.92 -14.83
N PRO A 22 -0.32 3.83 -16.10
CA PRO A 22 -1.73 3.60 -16.41
C PRO A 22 -2.31 2.40 -15.66
N ASN A 23 -3.34 2.67 -14.85
CA ASN A 23 -4.00 1.64 -14.06
C ASN A 23 -5.52 1.73 -14.22
N SER A 24 -6.13 0.70 -14.79
CA SER A 24 -7.56 0.66 -15.14
C SER A 24 -8.50 0.57 -13.92
N TYR A 25 -7.97 0.21 -12.75
CA TYR A 25 -8.75 0.12 -11.52
C TYR A 25 -8.46 1.30 -10.59
N TYR A 26 -7.18 1.54 -10.27
CA TYR A 26 -6.81 2.52 -9.25
C TYR A 26 -7.02 3.96 -9.70
N HIS A 27 -6.83 4.29 -10.99
CA HIS A 27 -7.07 5.65 -11.45
C HIS A 27 -8.56 6.01 -11.41
N PRO A 28 -9.50 5.20 -11.95
CA PRO A 28 -10.91 5.55 -11.86
C PRO A 28 -11.48 5.55 -10.44
N VAL A 29 -11.07 4.61 -9.59
CA VAL A 29 -11.63 4.46 -8.23
C VAL A 29 -11.01 5.43 -7.25
N PHE A 30 -9.68 5.43 -7.15
CA PHE A 30 -8.96 6.23 -6.16
C PHE A 30 -8.45 7.54 -6.76
N GLY A 31 -7.83 7.48 -7.93
CA GLY A 31 -7.15 8.63 -8.54
C GLY A 31 -8.09 9.80 -8.77
N LYS A 32 -9.27 9.56 -9.36
CA LYS A 32 -10.30 10.60 -9.53
C LYS A 32 -10.70 11.23 -8.20
N ALA A 33 -10.96 10.42 -7.18
CA ALA A 33 -11.42 10.88 -5.88
C ALA A 33 -10.35 11.71 -5.15
N ILE A 34 -9.09 11.26 -5.22
CA ILE A 34 -7.93 11.95 -4.65
C ILE A 34 -7.73 13.29 -5.36
N ILE A 35 -7.66 13.30 -6.70
CA ILE A 35 -7.45 14.54 -7.47
C ILE A 35 -8.59 15.52 -7.22
N LYS A 36 -9.84 15.06 -7.31
CA LYS A 36 -11.02 15.91 -7.11
C LYS A 36 -11.04 16.59 -5.74
N LYS A 37 -10.57 15.90 -4.68
CA LYS A 37 -10.60 16.46 -3.32
C LYS A 37 -9.38 17.32 -2.99
N TYR A 38 -8.18 16.90 -3.40
CA TYR A 38 -6.93 17.50 -2.90
C TYR A 38 -6.19 18.36 -3.93
N ARG A 39 -6.64 18.40 -5.19
CA ARG A 39 -6.03 19.24 -6.24
C ARG A 39 -6.95 20.42 -6.61
N PRO A 40 -6.69 21.63 -6.09
CA PRO A 40 -7.40 22.82 -6.57
C PRO A 40 -7.09 23.05 -8.05
N ASN A 41 -8.09 23.50 -8.81
CA ASN A 41 -7.97 23.81 -10.25
C ASN A 41 -7.40 22.64 -11.08
N ALA A 42 -7.79 21.40 -10.77
CA ALA A 42 -7.43 20.24 -11.59
C ALA A 42 -8.02 20.37 -13.01
N CYS A 43 -7.24 19.99 -14.02
CA CYS A 43 -7.75 19.95 -15.40
C CYS A 43 -8.82 18.87 -15.55
N GLU A 44 -9.73 19.09 -16.50
CA GLU A 44 -10.87 18.21 -16.75
C GLU A 44 -10.42 16.78 -17.09
N GLU A 45 -9.33 16.64 -17.86
CA GLU A 45 -8.75 15.35 -18.19
C GLU A 45 -8.38 14.54 -16.93
N ALA A 46 -7.66 15.15 -15.99
CA ALA A 46 -7.23 14.48 -14.75
C ALA A 46 -8.43 14.12 -13.85
N LEU A 47 -9.48 14.94 -13.85
CA LEU A 47 -10.74 14.64 -13.16
C LEU A 47 -11.50 13.49 -13.82
N ASN A 48 -11.42 13.37 -15.15
CA ASN A 48 -12.12 12.39 -15.95
C ASN A 48 -11.42 11.03 -16.04
N ASN A 49 -10.08 10.97 -15.97
CA ASN A 49 -9.34 9.71 -16.04
C ASN A 49 -8.73 9.30 -14.68
N GLY A 50 -8.51 10.24 -13.76
CA GLY A 50 -7.89 9.99 -12.45
C GLY A 50 -6.38 9.74 -12.50
N SER A 51 -5.74 10.02 -13.63
CA SER A 51 -4.30 9.81 -13.82
C SER A 51 -3.47 10.97 -13.26
N GLY A 52 -2.20 10.70 -12.99
CA GLY A 52 -1.26 11.72 -12.56
C GLY A 52 -1.50 12.21 -11.13
N VAL A 53 -2.03 11.37 -10.24
CA VAL A 53 -2.07 11.62 -8.79
C VAL A 53 -0.65 11.95 -8.32
N ARG A 54 -0.48 13.01 -7.54
CA ARG A 54 0.82 13.39 -6.96
C ARG A 54 1.01 12.68 -5.63
N PHE A 55 2.25 12.32 -5.30
CA PHE A 55 2.55 11.65 -4.03
C PHE A 55 2.04 12.44 -2.81
N LYS A 56 2.15 13.78 -2.81
CA LYS A 56 1.60 14.62 -1.73
C LYS A 56 0.08 14.50 -1.57
N GLU A 57 -0.66 14.34 -2.67
CA GLU A 57 -2.13 14.19 -2.65
C GLU A 57 -2.50 12.80 -2.11
N PHE A 58 -1.73 11.78 -2.48
CA PHE A 58 -1.84 10.44 -1.90
C PHE A 58 -1.55 10.45 -0.39
N VAL A 59 -0.52 11.14 0.08
CA VAL A 59 -0.24 11.27 1.52
C VAL A 59 -1.37 12.02 2.25
N HIS A 60 -1.87 13.13 1.69
CA HIS A 60 -3.03 13.83 2.25
C HIS A 60 -4.26 12.91 2.36
N TYR A 61 -4.50 12.08 1.33
CA TYR A 61 -5.56 11.09 1.33
C TYR A 61 -5.45 10.08 2.48
N LEU A 62 -4.25 9.57 2.76
CA LEU A 62 -4.03 8.60 3.84
C LEU A 62 -4.24 9.19 5.24
N LEU A 63 -3.95 10.48 5.40
CA LEU A 63 -4.07 11.20 6.66
C LEU A 63 -5.48 11.73 6.92
N ASP A 64 -6.30 11.90 5.88
CA ASP A 64 -7.65 12.44 6.00
C ASP A 64 -8.63 11.43 6.64
N SER A 65 -9.26 11.78 7.76
CA SER A 65 -10.29 10.97 8.43
C SER A 65 -11.61 10.90 7.65
N HIS A 66 -11.87 11.89 6.78
CA HIS A 66 -13.04 12.00 5.92
C HIS A 66 -12.68 11.75 4.44
N ARG A 67 -11.65 10.95 4.20
CA ARG A 67 -11.19 10.56 2.86
C ARG A 67 -12.36 10.09 1.98
N PRO A 68 -12.33 10.42 0.67
CA PRO A 68 -13.46 10.18 -0.23
C PRO A 68 -13.64 8.70 -0.58
N VAL A 69 -12.62 7.87 -0.37
CA VAL A 69 -12.62 6.41 -0.62
C VAL A 69 -11.94 5.73 0.57
N GLY A 70 -12.29 4.48 0.86
CA GLY A 70 -11.73 3.71 1.98
C GLY A 70 -10.24 3.36 1.84
N MET A 71 -9.69 2.70 2.85
CA MET A 71 -8.32 2.16 2.74
C MET A 71 -8.28 0.95 1.82
N ASP A 72 -7.21 0.84 1.05
CA ASP A 72 -6.87 -0.36 0.30
C ASP A 72 -5.83 -1.18 1.08
N ILE A 73 -5.77 -2.48 0.83
CA ILE A 73 -4.83 -3.40 1.49
C ILE A 73 -3.35 -2.97 1.33
N HIS A 74 -2.99 -2.30 0.23
CA HIS A 74 -1.61 -1.91 -0.07
C HIS A 74 -1.13 -0.73 0.81
N TRP A 75 -2.03 0.05 1.40
CA TRP A 75 -1.68 1.15 2.31
C TRP A 75 -2.41 1.11 3.66
N GLU A 76 -3.23 0.10 3.92
CA GLU A 76 -3.78 -0.18 5.25
C GLU A 76 -2.69 -0.58 6.25
N LYS A 77 -2.87 -0.26 7.52
CA LYS A 77 -1.89 -0.58 8.58
C LYS A 77 -1.72 -2.09 8.71
N VAL A 78 -0.47 -2.54 8.77
CA VAL A 78 -0.11 -3.97 8.96
C VAL A 78 -0.73 -4.53 10.25
N SER A 79 -0.82 -3.73 11.31
CA SER A 79 -1.48 -4.14 12.56
C SER A 79 -2.96 -4.49 12.40
N LYS A 80 -3.64 -3.89 11.41
CA LYS A 80 -5.04 -4.20 11.09
C LYS A 80 -5.17 -5.36 10.10
N LEU A 81 -4.18 -5.59 9.24
CA LEU A 81 -4.20 -6.69 8.28
C LEU A 81 -3.80 -8.01 8.94
N CYS A 82 -2.80 -7.97 9.82
CA CYS A 82 -2.17 -9.17 10.39
C CYS A 82 -2.51 -9.39 11.87
N TYR A 83 -3.15 -8.42 12.55
CA TYR A 83 -3.57 -8.56 13.96
C TYR A 83 -2.48 -9.18 14.87
N PRO A 84 -1.26 -8.61 14.94
CA PRO A 84 -0.13 -9.22 15.65
C PRO A 84 -0.35 -9.35 17.17
N CYS A 85 -1.35 -8.66 17.73
CA CYS A 85 -1.73 -8.78 19.14
C CYS A 85 -2.72 -9.93 19.40
N LEU A 86 -3.37 -10.46 18.36
CA LEU A 86 -4.41 -11.51 18.46
C LEU A 86 -3.92 -12.85 17.90
N ILE A 87 -3.00 -12.82 16.93
CA ILE A 87 -2.44 -14.01 16.31
C ILE A 87 -1.03 -14.21 16.84
N ASN A 88 -0.79 -15.38 17.44
CA ASN A 88 0.54 -15.78 17.86
C ASN A 88 1.30 -16.30 16.64
N TYR A 89 2.13 -15.46 16.05
CA TYR A 89 2.99 -15.84 14.95
C TYR A 89 4.27 -16.49 15.47
N ASP A 90 4.54 -17.72 15.05
CA ASP A 90 5.80 -18.41 15.35
C ASP A 90 7.00 -17.84 14.58
N PHE A 91 6.75 -17.00 13.57
CA PHE A 91 7.77 -16.35 12.75
C PHE A 91 7.26 -15.03 12.18
N VAL A 92 8.08 -13.99 12.29
CA VAL A 92 7.88 -12.67 11.68
C VAL A 92 9.10 -12.33 10.83
N GLY A 93 8.95 -12.47 9.51
CA GLY A 93 9.98 -12.13 8.54
C GLY A 93 9.85 -10.68 8.06
N LYS A 94 10.94 -10.15 7.51
CA LYS A 94 11.09 -8.79 7.00
C LYS A 94 11.41 -8.80 5.52
N PHE A 95 10.81 -7.89 4.77
CA PHE A 95 11.12 -7.71 3.36
C PHE A 95 12.53 -7.12 3.15
N GLU A 96 13.05 -6.41 4.14
CA GLU A 96 14.40 -5.83 4.12
C GLU A 96 15.48 -6.92 4.15
N THR A 97 15.18 -8.10 4.69
CA THR A 97 16.05 -9.28 4.79
C THR A 97 15.36 -10.52 4.22
N LEU A 98 14.65 -10.34 3.10
CA LEU A 98 13.71 -11.34 2.58
C LEU A 98 14.39 -12.68 2.26
N GLU A 99 15.58 -12.65 1.67
CA GLU A 99 16.31 -13.86 1.31
C GLU A 99 16.72 -14.64 2.56
N GLU A 100 17.34 -13.97 3.52
CA GLU A 100 17.75 -14.59 4.78
C GLU A 100 16.56 -15.13 5.57
N ASP A 101 15.49 -14.35 5.70
CA ASP A 101 14.30 -14.70 6.47
C ASP A 101 13.50 -15.83 5.79
N ALA A 102 13.40 -15.83 4.46
CA ALA A 102 12.75 -16.91 3.73
C ALA A 102 13.55 -18.22 3.86
N ASN A 103 14.88 -18.15 3.71
CA ASN A 103 15.74 -19.33 3.86
C ASN A 103 15.66 -19.90 5.28
N TYR A 104 15.69 -19.04 6.30
CA TYR A 104 15.52 -19.46 7.69
C TYR A 104 14.14 -20.06 7.93
N PHE A 105 13.07 -19.44 7.42
CA PHE A 105 11.72 -19.97 7.55
C PHE A 105 11.55 -21.35 6.91
N LEU A 106 12.12 -21.57 5.72
CA LEU A 106 12.11 -22.87 5.05
C LEU A 106 12.84 -23.94 5.89
N GLN A 107 13.99 -23.60 6.47
CA GLN A 107 14.69 -24.51 7.38
C GLN A 107 13.86 -24.81 8.64
N LEU A 108 13.21 -23.79 9.22
CA LEU A 108 12.39 -23.91 10.43
C LEU A 108 11.22 -24.89 10.24
N ILE A 109 10.60 -24.91 9.06
CA ILE A 109 9.48 -25.81 8.76
C ILE A 109 9.93 -27.18 8.22
N GLY A 110 11.23 -27.43 8.10
CA GLY A 110 11.79 -28.66 7.55
C GLY A 110 11.54 -28.83 6.05
N ALA A 111 11.46 -27.73 5.29
CA ALA A 111 11.31 -27.80 3.85
C ALA A 111 12.54 -28.46 3.21
N PRO A 112 12.38 -29.24 2.13
CA PRO A 112 13.49 -29.79 1.36
C PRO A 112 14.41 -28.68 0.82
N LYS A 113 15.69 -29.02 0.64
CA LYS A 113 16.66 -28.16 -0.03
C LYS A 113 16.47 -28.16 -1.54
#